data_AF-A0A0M9DIQ3-F1
#
_entry.id   AF-A0A0M9DIQ3-F1
#
_cell.length_a   1.000
_cell.length_b   1.000
_cell.length_c   1.000
_cell.angle_alpha   90.00
_cell.angle_beta   90.00
_cell.angle_gamma   90.00
#
_symmetry.space_group_name_H-M   'P 1'
#
loop_
_entity.id
_entity.type
_entity.pdbx_description
1 polymer ?
#
loop_
_entity_poly.entity_id
_entity_poly.type
_entity_poly.pdbx_seq_one_letter_code
_entity_poly.pdbx_strand_id
1 'polypeptide(L)'
;MIISKSTAREVGNKIDKVLGEIKDIQANIDRSSDKIDNELNSCSRELINAQTTLTEIQPQVDMLLAQVGQDAPPHVKAMLDSVAMGITGKVQNALNNLAEVQRNVKDVDKLTDEIDSFTDNVNKKITEIDELTDRLQG
;
A
#
# COMPACT_ATOMS: atom_id res chain seq x y z
N MET A 1 -41.84 -2.56 29.29
CA MET A 1 -42.56 -2.88 28.04
C MET A 1 -42.46 -4.39 27.86
N ILE A 2 -43.57 -5.13 27.92
CA ILE A 2 -43.56 -6.59 27.73
C ILE A 2 -43.59 -6.83 26.22
N ILE A 3 -42.46 -7.22 25.64
CA ILE A 3 -42.38 -7.59 24.22
C ILE A 3 -42.92 -9.02 24.09
N SER A 4 -43.82 -9.27 23.13
CA SER A 4 -44.34 -10.62 22.90
C SER A 4 -43.23 -11.53 22.33
N LYS A 5 -43.24 -12.84 22.65
CA LYS A 5 -42.27 -13.80 22.08
C LYS A 5 -42.22 -13.77 20.55
N SER A 6 -43.37 -13.57 19.91
CA SER A 6 -43.46 -13.44 18.44
C SER A 6 -42.71 -12.21 17.94
N THR A 7 -42.86 -11.08 18.63
CA THR A 7 -42.18 -9.82 18.29
C THR A 7 -40.66 -9.92 18.52
N ALA A 8 -40.23 -10.53 19.62
CA ALA A 8 -38.80 -10.74 19.91
C ALA A 8 -38.12 -11.60 18.83
N ARG A 9 -38.80 -12.67 18.38
CA ARG A 9 -38.30 -13.55 17.32
C ARG A 9 -38.21 -12.84 15.96
N GLU A 10 -39.21 -12.05 15.59
CA GLU A 10 -39.18 -11.29 14.35
C GLU A 10 -38.07 -10.24 14.33
N VAL A 11 -37.86 -9.54 15.46
CA VAL A 11 -36.77 -8.56 15.59
C VAL A 11 -35.41 -9.25 15.51
N GLY A 12 -35.21 -10.36 16.23
CA GLY A 12 -33.93 -11.06 16.16
C GLY A 12 -33.62 -11.58 14.76
N ASN A 13 -34.58 -12.15 14.02
CA ASN A 13 -34.35 -12.58 12.64
C ASN A 13 -33.90 -11.43 11.71
N LYS A 14 -34.38 -10.21 11.97
CA LYS A 14 -33.93 -9.01 11.24
C LYS A 14 -32.51 -8.62 11.62
N ILE A 15 -32.14 -8.76 12.90
CA ILE A 15 -30.77 -8.54 13.37
C ILE A 15 -29.84 -9.56 12.71
N ASP A 16 -30.17 -10.85 12.73
CA ASP A 16 -29.34 -11.92 12.14
C ASP A 16 -29.09 -11.66 10.64
N LYS A 17 -30.12 -11.20 9.92
CA LYS A 17 -29.98 -10.80 8.52
C LYS A 17 -28.98 -9.66 8.36
N VAL A 18 -29.08 -8.61 9.16
CA VAL A 18 -28.14 -7.48 9.13
C VAL A 18 -26.72 -7.92 9.51
N LEU A 19 -26.56 -8.78 10.52
CA LEU A 19 -25.26 -9.34 10.89
C LEU A 19 -24.65 -10.14 9.74
N GLY A 20 -25.45 -10.91 9.00
CA GLY A 20 -25.02 -11.59 7.78
C GLY A 20 -24.51 -10.62 6.70
N GLU A 21 -25.26 -9.54 6.44
CA GLU A 21 -24.85 -8.50 5.48
C GLU A 21 -23.54 -7.80 5.92
N ILE A 22 -23.34 -7.57 7.23
CA ILE A 22 -22.08 -7.01 7.74
C ILE A 22 -20.91 -7.99 7.54
N LYS A 23 -21.11 -9.29 7.81
CA LYS A 23 -20.08 -10.33 7.58
C LYS A 23 -19.66 -10.37 6.10
N ASP A 24 -20.62 -10.26 5.18
CA ASP A 24 -20.32 -10.19 3.73
C ASP A 24 -19.51 -8.94 3.37
N ILE A 25 -19.82 -7.78 3.97
CA ILE A 25 -19.06 -6.54 3.79
C ILE A 25 -17.62 -6.72 4.30
N GLN A 26 -17.43 -7.28 5.51
CA GLN A 26 -16.10 -7.55 6.06
C GLN A 26 -15.28 -8.45 5.13
N ALA A 27 -15.87 -9.55 4.65
CA ALA A 27 -15.18 -10.43 3.71
C ALA A 27 -14.80 -9.76 2.37
N ASN A 28 -15.48 -8.68 1.97
CA ASN A 28 -15.08 -7.86 0.83
C ASN A 28 -13.94 -6.89 1.18
N ILE A 29 -13.97 -6.32 2.39
CA ILE A 29 -12.91 -5.44 2.91
C ILE A 29 -11.60 -6.24 3.03
N ASP A 30 -11.62 -7.39 3.71
CA ASP A 30 -10.42 -8.22 3.92
C ASP A 30 -9.78 -8.61 2.57
N ARG A 31 -10.60 -9.10 1.62
CA ARG A 31 -10.12 -9.42 0.26
C ARG A 31 -9.56 -8.22 -0.50
N SER A 32 -9.99 -7.01 -0.17
CA SER A 32 -9.46 -5.79 -0.79
C SER A 32 -8.17 -5.35 -0.10
N SER A 33 -8.11 -5.45 1.23
CA SER A 33 -6.90 -5.25 2.05
C SER A 33 -5.77 -6.17 1.58
N ASP A 34 -6.04 -7.48 1.50
CA ASP A 34 -5.10 -8.49 1.00
C ASP A 34 -4.54 -8.15 -0.39
N LYS A 35 -5.39 -7.63 -1.29
CA LYS A 35 -4.96 -7.24 -2.63
C LYS A 35 -4.06 -6.03 -2.60
N ILE A 36 -4.39 -5.03 -1.78
CA ILE A 36 -3.56 -3.84 -1.59
C ILE A 36 -2.19 -4.27 -1.07
N ASP A 37 -2.11 -5.13 -0.06
CA ASP A 37 -0.83 -5.59 0.49
C ASP A 37 0.02 -6.32 -0.55
N ASN A 38 -0.60 -7.16 -1.37
CA ASN A 38 0.09 -7.85 -2.47
C ASN A 38 0.65 -6.85 -3.50
N GLU A 39 -0.13 -5.82 -3.86
CA GLU A 39 0.29 -4.78 -4.79
C GLU A 39 1.40 -3.90 -4.19
N LEU A 40 1.29 -3.50 -2.93
CA LEU A 40 2.32 -2.74 -2.20
C LEU A 40 3.64 -3.51 -2.14
N ASN A 41 3.59 -4.81 -1.87
CA ASN A 41 4.75 -5.68 -1.88
C ASN A 41 5.39 -5.79 -3.27
N SER A 42 4.59 -5.84 -4.33
CA SER A 42 5.12 -5.82 -5.71
C SER A 42 5.77 -4.47 -6.04
N CYS A 43 5.06 -3.38 -5.75
CA CYS A 43 5.53 -2.02 -5.94
C CYS A 43 6.86 -1.79 -5.21
N SER A 44 6.98 -2.23 -3.96
CA SER A 44 8.21 -2.11 -3.16
C SER A 44 9.41 -2.79 -3.85
N ARG A 45 9.23 -4.00 -4.40
CA ARG A 45 10.29 -4.70 -5.14
C ARG A 45 10.68 -3.96 -6.42
N GLU A 46 9.70 -3.47 -7.17
CA GLU A 46 9.95 -2.72 -8.40
C GLU A 46 10.67 -1.40 -8.14
N LEU A 47 10.31 -0.69 -7.06
CA LEU A 47 10.99 0.54 -6.62
C LEU A 47 12.44 0.27 -6.24
N ILE A 48 12.71 -0.82 -5.51
CA ILE A 48 14.08 -1.22 -5.16
C ILE A 48 14.90 -1.50 -6.43
N ASN A 49 14.35 -2.27 -7.36
CA ASN A 49 15.04 -2.56 -8.63
C ASN A 49 15.33 -1.28 -9.42
N ALA A 50 14.36 -0.36 -9.52
CA ALA A 50 14.54 0.92 -10.18
C ALA A 50 15.63 1.78 -9.50
N GLN A 51 15.68 1.82 -8.17
CA GLN A 51 16.73 2.50 -7.42
C GLN A 51 18.11 1.90 -7.68
N THR A 52 18.23 0.57 -7.70
CA THR A 52 19.49 -0.11 -8.02
C THR A 52 19.97 0.28 -9.42
N THR A 53 19.10 0.17 -10.43
CA THR A 53 19.46 0.55 -11.81
C THR A 53 19.87 2.01 -11.93
N LEU A 54 19.14 2.93 -11.29
CA LEU A 54 19.49 4.35 -11.33
C LEU A 54 20.83 4.64 -10.64
N THR A 55 21.13 3.92 -9.56
CA THR A 55 22.41 4.07 -8.84
C THR A 55 23.60 3.61 -9.68
N GLU A 56 23.40 2.66 -10.60
CA GLU A 56 24.42 2.19 -11.54
C GLU A 56 24.73 3.18 -12.67
N ILE A 57 23.83 4.13 -12.97
CA ILE A 57 24.05 5.12 -14.03
C ILE A 57 25.21 6.06 -13.70
N GLN A 58 25.36 6.47 -12.43
CA GLN A 58 26.41 7.42 -12.05
C GLN A 58 27.84 6.86 -12.32
N PRO A 59 28.19 5.64 -11.88
CA PRO A 59 29.46 5.02 -12.24
C PRO A 59 29.71 4.91 -13.75
N GLN A 60 28.67 4.65 -14.55
CA GLN A 60 28.79 4.57 -16.01
C GLN A 60 29.10 5.95 -16.63
N VAL A 61 28.44 7.00 -16.14
CA VAL A 61 28.73 8.39 -16.54
C VAL A 61 30.16 8.77 -16.16
N ASP A 62 30.59 8.46 -14.94
CA ASP A 62 31.94 8.74 -14.47
C ASP A 62 33.00 8.02 -15.31
N MET A 63 32.75 6.76 -15.67
CA MET A 63 33.62 5.98 -16.56
C MET A 63 33.70 6.58 -17.97
N LEU A 64 32.58 7.05 -18.52
CA LEU A 64 32.54 7.72 -19.82
C LEU A 64 33.34 9.02 -19.81
N LEU A 65 33.21 9.84 -18.77
CA LEU A 65 34.00 11.07 -18.61
C LEU A 65 35.50 10.76 -18.47
N ALA A 66 35.86 9.69 -17.75
CA ALA A 66 37.26 9.29 -17.58
C ALA A 66 37.91 8.78 -18.88
N GLN A 67 37.17 8.02 -19.70
CA GLN A 67 37.70 7.44 -20.94
C GLN A 67 37.66 8.41 -22.13
N VAL A 68 36.55 9.13 -22.29
CA VAL A 68 36.33 9.98 -23.46
C VAL A 68 36.67 11.44 -23.17
N GLY A 69 36.38 11.91 -21.96
CA GLY A 69 36.57 13.31 -21.58
C GLY A 69 38.02 13.76 -21.40
N GLN A 70 38.97 12.84 -21.21
CA GLN A 70 40.39 13.21 -21.07
C GLN A 70 41.03 13.62 -22.40
N ASP A 71 40.76 12.87 -23.47
CA ASP A 71 41.37 13.08 -24.79
C ASP A 71 40.45 13.84 -25.77
N ALA A 72 39.25 14.21 -25.34
CA ALA A 72 38.30 14.94 -26.17
C ALA A 72 38.76 16.38 -26.46
N PRO A 73 38.49 16.91 -27.68
CA PRO A 73 38.64 18.32 -27.98
C PRO A 73 37.84 19.21 -27.00
N PRO A 74 38.28 20.45 -26.70
CA PRO A 74 37.69 21.27 -25.64
C PRO A 74 36.17 21.46 -25.73
N HIS A 75 35.64 21.66 -26.94
CA HIS A 75 34.20 21.83 -27.18
C HIS A 75 33.40 20.54 -26.95
N VAL A 76 33.98 19.38 -27.28
CA VAL A 76 33.37 18.06 -27.01
C VAL A 76 33.39 17.79 -25.51
N LYS A 77 34.50 18.09 -24.83
CA LYS A 77 34.62 17.92 -23.38
C LYS A 77 33.58 18.75 -22.62
N ALA A 78 33.44 20.04 -22.96
CA ALA A 78 32.45 20.91 -22.34
C ALA A 78 31.01 20.41 -22.55
N MET A 79 30.71 19.88 -23.74
CA MET A 79 29.42 19.25 -24.03
C MET A 79 29.22 17.97 -23.20
N LEU A 80 30.25 17.12 -23.10
CA LEU A 80 30.22 15.87 -22.33
C LEU A 80 29.97 16.14 -20.85
N ASP A 81 30.68 17.11 -20.27
CA ASP A 81 30.53 17.53 -18.87
C ASP A 81 29.12 18.08 -18.62
N SER A 82 28.59 18.90 -19.54
CA SER A 82 27.23 19.44 -19.44
C SER A 82 26.16 18.35 -19.48
N VAL A 83 26.30 17.38 -20.39
CA VAL A 83 25.40 16.23 -20.47
C VAL A 83 25.49 15.36 -19.23
N ALA A 84 26.70 15.07 -18.74
CA ALA A 84 26.92 14.28 -17.53
C ALA A 84 26.26 14.93 -16.31
N MET A 85 26.49 16.23 -16.06
CA MET A 85 25.82 16.96 -14.98
C MET A 85 24.28 16.91 -15.12
N GLY A 86 23.77 17.04 -16.35
CA GLY A 86 22.33 16.94 -16.62
C GLY A 86 21.75 15.56 -16.32
N ILE A 87 22.48 14.49 -16.65
CA ILE A 87 22.09 13.10 -16.34
C ILE A 87 22.12 12.89 -14.82
N THR A 88 23.23 13.21 -14.15
CA THR A 88 23.39 13.07 -12.70
C THR A 88 22.28 13.81 -11.93
N GLY A 89 21.96 15.04 -12.33
CA GLY A 89 20.88 15.81 -11.69
C GLY A 89 19.52 15.14 -11.84
N LYS A 90 19.20 14.59 -13.02
CA LYS A 90 17.93 13.87 -13.25
C LYS A 90 17.88 12.56 -12.49
N VAL A 91 18.98 11.81 -12.45
CA VAL A 91 19.09 10.56 -11.68
C VAL A 91 18.87 10.83 -10.20
N GLN A 92 19.53 11.86 -9.64
CA GLN A 92 19.36 12.21 -8.24
C GLN A 92 17.91 12.60 -7.90
N ASN A 93 17.26 13.40 -8.77
CA ASN A 93 15.86 13.75 -8.59
C ASN A 93 14.94 12.52 -8.65
N ALA A 94 15.18 11.60 -9.58
CA ALA A 94 14.43 10.35 -9.67
C ALA A 94 14.61 9.47 -8.42
N LEU A 95 15.83 9.35 -7.90
CA LEU A 95 16.11 8.61 -6.66
C LEU A 95 15.39 9.21 -5.46
N ASN A 96 15.36 10.55 -5.35
CA ASN A 96 14.62 11.25 -4.28
C ASN A 96 13.11 10.96 -4.37
N ASN A 97 12.53 11.03 -5.57
CA ASN A 97 11.12 10.73 -5.78
C ASN A 97 10.80 9.26 -5.45
N LEU A 98 11.65 8.31 -5.85
CA LEU A 98 11.48 6.89 -5.52
C LEU A 98 11.53 6.65 -4.02
N ALA A 99 12.43 7.35 -3.31
CA ALA A 99 12.51 7.26 -1.85
C ALA A 99 11.23 7.79 -1.15
N GLU A 100 10.61 8.84 -1.70
CA GLU A 100 9.32 9.34 -1.21
C GLU A 100 8.20 8.32 -1.47
N VAL A 101 8.12 7.77 -2.68
CA VAL A 101 7.12 6.73 -3.01
C VAL A 101 7.29 5.50 -2.09
N GLN A 102 8.52 5.07 -1.79
CA GLN A 102 8.76 3.99 -0.84
C GLN A 102 8.25 4.29 0.58
N ARG A 103 8.30 5.56 1.03
CA ARG A 103 7.70 5.95 2.32
C ARG A 103 6.19 5.86 2.24
N ASN A 104 5.59 6.36 1.16
CA ASN A 104 4.15 6.29 0.96
C ASN A 104 3.65 4.84 0.93
N VAL A 105 4.37 3.93 0.25
CA VAL A 105 4.06 2.49 0.26
C VAL A 105 4.00 1.93 1.69
N LYS A 106 4.98 2.27 2.54
CA LYS A 106 5.00 1.84 3.95
C LYS A 106 3.89 2.47 4.79
N ASP A 107 3.45 3.67 4.46
CA ASP A 107 2.36 4.30 5.20
C ASP A 107 1.01 3.71 4.79
N VAL A 108 0.82 3.32 3.52
CA VAL A 108 -0.38 2.58 3.10
C VAL A 108 -0.41 1.18 3.73
N ASP A 109 0.73 0.50 3.83
CA ASP A 109 0.88 -0.80 4.51
C ASP A 109 0.42 -0.76 5.98
N LYS A 110 0.74 0.32 6.71
CA LYS A 110 0.21 0.52 8.06
C LYS A 110 -1.30 0.75 8.08
N LEU A 111 -1.82 1.43 7.07
CA LEU A 111 -3.26 1.71 6.99
C LEU A 111 -4.05 0.43 6.69
N THR A 112 -3.50 -0.51 5.90
CA THR A 112 -4.11 -1.82 5.70
C THR A 112 -4.09 -2.65 6.99
N ASP A 113 -2.97 -2.66 7.73
CA ASP A 113 -2.92 -3.26 9.08
C ASP A 113 -3.98 -2.67 10.04
N GLU A 114 -4.19 -1.35 10.02
CA GLU A 114 -5.23 -0.69 10.83
C GLU A 114 -6.64 -1.10 10.39
N ILE A 115 -6.90 -1.22 9.09
CA ILE A 115 -8.18 -1.69 8.54
C ILE A 115 -8.48 -3.10 9.03
N ASP A 116 -7.52 -4.02 8.96
CA ASP A 116 -7.68 -5.41 9.41
C ASP A 116 -8.03 -5.47 10.90
N SER A 117 -7.34 -4.67 11.72
CA SER A 117 -7.64 -4.53 13.15
C SER A 117 -9.07 -4.00 13.40
N PHE A 118 -9.54 -3.05 12.59
CA PHE A 118 -10.93 -2.59 12.68
C PHE A 118 -11.92 -3.68 12.27
N THR A 119 -11.64 -4.43 11.21
CA THR A 119 -12.48 -5.56 10.78
C THR A 119 -12.58 -6.62 11.88
N ASP A 120 -11.48 -6.96 12.53
CA ASP A 120 -11.46 -7.88 13.68
C ASP A 120 -12.33 -7.40 14.84
N ASN A 121 -12.28 -6.10 15.15
CA ASN A 121 -13.09 -5.53 16.22
C ASN A 121 -14.58 -5.50 15.88
N VAL A 122 -14.93 -5.27 14.61
CA VAL A 122 -16.31 -5.41 14.13
C VAL A 122 -16.77 -6.86 14.30
N ASN A 123 -15.94 -7.85 13.97
CA ASN A 123 -16.29 -9.26 14.12
C ASN A 123 -16.59 -9.62 15.59
N LYS A 124 -15.79 -9.13 16.54
CA LYS A 124 -16.06 -9.30 17.98
C LYS A 124 -17.43 -8.73 18.38
N LYS A 125 -17.80 -7.57 17.83
CA LYS A 125 -19.10 -6.93 18.11
C LYS A 125 -20.27 -7.65 17.47
N ILE A 126 -20.09 -8.20 16.28
CA ILE A 126 -21.09 -9.06 15.65
C ILE A 126 -21.37 -10.27 16.54
N THR A 127 -20.34 -10.97 17.02
CA THR A 127 -20.50 -12.11 17.94
C THR A 127 -21.23 -11.71 19.23
N GLU A 128 -20.89 -10.55 19.82
CA GLU A 128 -21.60 -10.05 21.01
C GLU A 128 -23.09 -9.80 20.74
N ILE A 129 -23.45 -9.22 19.58
CA ILE A 129 -24.84 -8.98 19.20
C ILE A 129 -25.58 -10.29 18.92
N ASP A 130 -24.93 -11.25 18.27
CA ASP A 130 -25.46 -12.59 17.98
C ASP A 130 -25.86 -13.30 19.28
N GLU A 131 -24.94 -13.35 20.26
CA GLU A 131 -25.20 -13.95 21.58
C GLU A 131 -26.34 -13.26 22.35
N LEU A 132 -26.45 -11.93 22.25
CA LEU A 132 -27.54 -11.17 22.89
C LEU A 132 -28.88 -11.44 22.21
N THR A 133 -28.88 -11.58 20.87
CA THR A 133 -30.08 -11.82 20.07
C THR A 133 -30.60 -13.24 20.31
N ASP A 134 -29.72 -14.24 20.34
CA ASP A 134 -30.07 -15.62 20.69
C ASP A 134 -30.76 -15.72 22.06
N ARG A 135 -30.24 -15.00 23.07
CA ARG A 135 -30.84 -14.96 24.42
C ARG A 135 -32.21 -14.30 24.46
N LEU A 136 -32.50 -13.37 23.55
CA LEU A 136 -33.79 -12.68 23.44
C LEU A 136 -34.83 -13.52 22.68
N GLN A 137 -34.38 -14.39 21.77
CA GLN A 137 -35.24 -15.25 20.96
C GLN A 137 -35.60 -16.59 21.65
N GLY A 138 -34.78 -17.04 22.60
CA GLY A 138 -34.95 -18.27 23.40
C GLY A 138 -36.18 -18.32 24.32
#